data_AF-A0A9E5VBT4-F1
#
_entry.id   AF-A0A9E5VBT4-F1
#
_cell.length_a   1.000
_cell.length_b   1.000
_cell.length_c   1.000
_cell.angle_alpha   90.00
_cell.angle_beta   90.00
_cell.angle_gamma   90.00
#
_symmetry.space_group_name_H-M   'P 1'
#
loop_
_entity.id
_entity.type
_entity.pdbx_description
1 polymer ?
#
loop_
_entity_poly.entity_id
_entity_poly.type
_entity_poly.pdbx_seq_one_letter_code
_entity_poly.pdbx_strand_id
1 'polypeptide(L)'
;MDNEFQRLHHYEVVSVNSETLESFEVATTFKVIQLLQAIKELVCLESPESSLFDTGIDCEVLRFRANNWRKGKVRLTLEFCPEKDDSILEDFSEASS
;
A
#
# COMPACT_ATOMS: atom_id res chain seq x y z
N MET A 1 -18.53 -2.40 -5.36
CA MET A 1 -17.63 -1.86 -4.33
C MET A 1 -16.41 -1.43 -5.10
N ASP A 2 -16.42 -0.20 -5.57
CA ASP A 2 -15.28 0.36 -6.29
C ASP A 2 -14.13 0.44 -5.30
N ASN A 3 -13.02 -0.23 -5.62
CA ASN A 3 -11.84 -0.21 -4.78
C ASN A 3 -11.16 1.14 -5.02
N GLU A 4 -11.56 2.15 -4.23
CA GLU A 4 -10.99 3.51 -4.30
C GLU A 4 -9.48 3.51 -3.99
N PHE A 5 -8.99 2.44 -3.35
CA PHE A 5 -7.59 2.16 -3.09
C PHE A 5 -6.84 1.65 -4.32
N GLN A 6 -5.78 2.37 -4.67
CA GLN A 6 -4.88 2.04 -5.77
C GLN A 6 -3.50 1.67 -5.23
N ARG A 7 -2.92 0.60 -5.76
CA ARG A 7 -1.57 0.15 -5.37
C ARG A 7 -0.53 1.18 -5.78
N LEU A 8 0.32 1.56 -4.83
CA LEU A 8 1.47 2.41 -5.09
C LEU A 8 2.66 1.63 -5.67
N HIS A 9 3.39 2.28 -6.57
CA HIS A 9 4.65 1.84 -7.13
C HIS A 9 5.81 2.04 -6.14
N HIS A 10 6.84 1.20 -6.24
CA HIS A 10 7.97 1.19 -5.29
C HIS A 10 8.75 2.51 -5.18
N TYR A 11 8.75 3.31 -6.26
CA TYR A 11 9.44 4.60 -6.29
C TYR A 11 8.56 5.80 -5.95
N GLU A 12 7.27 5.60 -5.70
CA GLU A 12 6.41 6.66 -5.20
C GLU A 12 6.78 7.04 -3.77
N VAL A 13 6.54 8.29 -3.42
CA VAL A 13 6.91 8.88 -2.13
C VAL A 13 5.63 9.11 -1.35
N VAL A 14 5.61 8.63 -0.11
CA VAL A 14 4.53 8.83 0.84
C VAL A 14 5.03 9.76 1.93
N SER A 15 4.20 10.74 2.28
CA SER A 15 4.43 11.62 3.42
C SER A 15 3.30 11.40 4.44
N VAL A 16 3.67 11.23 5.70
CA VAL A 16 2.79 10.94 6.82
C VAL A 16 3.15 11.87 7.98
N ASN A 17 2.14 12.26 8.75
CA ASN A 17 2.39 13.03 9.97
C ASN A 17 3.11 12.14 11.00
N SER A 18 4.14 12.70 11.65
CA SER A 18 4.96 12.03 12.68
C SER A 18 4.13 11.40 13.80
N GLU A 19 2.99 12.01 14.16
CA GLU A 19 2.13 11.55 15.26
C GLU A 19 1.36 10.26 14.92
N THR A 20 1.25 9.91 13.64
CA THR A 20 0.44 8.77 13.18
C THR A 20 1.24 7.46 13.14
N LEU A 21 2.57 7.51 13.12
CA LEU A 21 3.46 6.38 12.88
C LEU A 21 4.61 6.29 13.91
N GLU A 22 4.34 6.64 15.17
CA GLU A 22 5.33 6.60 16.27
C GLU A 22 6.03 5.24 16.44
N SER A 23 5.40 4.14 15.99
CA SER A 23 5.93 2.78 16.11
C SER A 23 6.95 2.40 15.02
N PHE A 24 7.05 3.17 13.95
CA PHE A 24 8.02 2.93 12.88
C PHE A 24 9.06 4.04 12.90
N GLU A 25 10.34 3.70 13.03
CA GLU A 25 11.47 4.63 12.90
C GLU A 25 11.70 5.05 11.43
N VAL A 26 10.62 5.26 10.70
CA VAL A 26 10.61 5.68 9.31
C VAL A 26 10.41 7.19 9.31
N ALA A 27 11.21 7.92 8.53
CA ALA A 27 11.06 9.35 8.37
C ALA A 27 9.61 9.71 7.99
N THR A 28 9.15 10.92 8.33
CA THR A 28 7.81 11.42 7.96
C THR A 28 7.55 11.42 6.45
N THR A 29 8.61 11.29 5.64
CA THR A 29 8.53 11.14 4.18
C THR A 29 9.46 10.03 3.75
N PHE A 30 8.92 9.05 3.04
CA PHE A 30 9.66 7.86 2.60
C PHE A 30 9.18 7.39 1.23
N LYS A 31 10.07 6.74 0.48
CA LYS A 31 9.64 5.97 -0.70
C LYS A 31 8.97 4.69 -0.26
N VAL A 32 7.99 4.23 -1.02
CA VAL A 32 7.32 2.93 -0.78
C VAL A 32 8.35 1.82 -0.58
N ILE A 33 9.38 1.74 -1.43
CA ILE A 33 10.45 0.73 -1.30
C ILE A 33 11.19 0.75 0.04
N GLN A 34 11.38 1.93 0.65
CA GLN A 34 12.09 2.05 1.93
C GLN A 34 11.26 1.47 3.07
N LEU A 35 9.95 1.70 3.07
CA LEU A 35 9.05 1.09 4.05
C LEU A 35 9.00 -0.44 3.87
N LEU A 36 8.92 -0.93 2.63
CA LEU A 36 8.89 -2.37 2.35
C LEU A 36 10.20 -3.05 2.80
N GLN A 37 11.35 -2.39 2.62
CA GLN A 37 12.64 -2.87 3.13
C GLN A 37 12.66 -2.93 4.67
N ALA A 38 12.15 -1.91 5.37
CA ALA A 38 12.08 -1.92 6.83
C ALA A 38 11.20 -3.06 7.37
N ILE A 39 10.06 -3.34 6.73
CA ILE A 39 9.19 -4.47 7.09
C ILE A 39 9.91 -5.80 6.85
N LYS A 40 10.67 -5.93 5.75
CA LYS A 40 11.45 -7.14 5.49
C LYS A 40 12.45 -7.42 6.61
N GLU A 41 13.19 -6.41 7.03
CA GLU A 41 14.18 -6.51 8.12
C GLU A 41 13.51 -6.92 9.43
N LEU A 42 12.36 -6.32 9.76
CA LEU A 42 11.61 -6.63 10.98
C LEU A 42 11.11 -8.10 11.01
N VAL A 43 10.68 -8.63 9.86
CA VAL A 43 10.07 -9.97 9.76
C VAL A 43 11.12 -11.06 9.49
N CYS A 44 12.41 -10.72 9.40
CA CYS A 44 13.53 -11.64 9.15
C CYS A 44 13.28 -12.59 7.97
N LEU A 45 12.70 -12.06 6.89
CA LEU A 45 12.42 -12.85 5.70
C LEU A 45 13.70 -12.99 4.86
N GLU A 46 14.34 -14.15 4.99
CA GLU A 46 15.50 -14.61 4.19
C GLU A 46 15.19 -14.74 2.68
N SER A 47 13.93 -14.62 2.28
CA SER A 47 13.50 -14.76 0.88
C SER A 47 14.00 -13.59 0.02
N PRO A 48 14.27 -13.82 -1.29
CA PRO A 48 14.72 -12.78 -2.20
C PRO A 48 13.78 -11.57 -2.18
N GLU A 49 14.37 -10.37 -2.17
CA GLU A 49 13.74 -9.04 -1.96
C GLU A 49 12.45 -8.77 -2.74
N SER A 50 12.15 -9.53 -3.78
CA SER A 50 11.01 -9.31 -4.65
C SER A 50 9.77 -10.10 -4.26
N SER A 51 9.85 -11.29 -3.67
CA SER A 51 8.67 -12.17 -3.66
C SER A 51 7.52 -11.64 -2.80
N LEU A 52 7.76 -11.22 -1.56
CA LEU A 52 6.67 -10.72 -0.68
C LEU A 52 5.94 -9.50 -1.25
N PHE A 53 6.62 -8.66 -2.03
CA PHE A 53 6.09 -7.40 -2.52
C PHE A 53 5.68 -7.45 -4.00
N ASP A 54 6.17 -8.43 -4.77
CA ASP A 54 5.87 -8.60 -6.19
C ASP A 54 4.91 -9.79 -6.43
N THR A 55 5.42 -11.01 -6.27
CA THR A 55 4.72 -12.26 -6.66
C THR A 55 3.97 -12.95 -5.52
N GLY A 56 4.14 -12.48 -4.29
CA GLY A 56 3.74 -13.11 -3.04
C GLY A 56 4.65 -14.26 -2.61
N ILE A 57 4.64 -14.56 -1.31
CA ILE A 57 5.26 -15.75 -0.71
C ILE A 57 4.22 -16.86 -0.55
N ASP A 58 4.63 -18.11 -0.70
CA ASP A 58 3.75 -19.27 -0.48
C ASP A 58 3.37 -19.36 1.01
N CYS A 59 2.08 -19.59 1.27
CA CYS A 59 1.53 -19.70 2.61
C CYS A 59 0.29 -20.60 2.66
N GLU A 60 -0.13 -20.95 3.88
CA GLU A 60 -1.43 -21.55 4.14
C GLU A 60 -2.27 -20.61 5.00
N VAL A 61 -3.53 -20.40 4.61
CA VAL A 61 -4.48 -19.56 5.35
C VAL A 61 -5.65 -20.41 5.84
N LEU A 62 -5.95 -20.29 7.13
CA LEU A 62 -7.19 -20.78 7.73
C LEU A 62 -8.16 -19.60 7.86
N ARG A 63 -9.20 -19.55 7.03
CA ARG A 63 -10.19 -18.47 7.12
C ARG A 63 -11.18 -18.74 8.26
N PHE A 64 -11.80 -17.68 8.77
CA PHE A 64 -12.97 -17.81 9.62
C PHE A 64 -14.03 -18.69 8.95
N ARG A 65 -14.56 -19.66 9.70
CA ARG A 65 -15.53 -20.67 9.23
C ARG A 65 -15.01 -21.63 8.15
N ALA A 66 -13.70 -21.70 7.89
CA ALA A 66 -13.12 -22.75 7.07
C ALA A 66 -12.84 -24.00 7.91
N ASN A 67 -13.12 -25.17 7.35
CA ASN A 67 -12.83 -26.45 7.99
C ASN A 67 -11.40 -26.94 7.72
N ASN A 68 -10.63 -26.24 6.88
CA ASN A 68 -9.30 -26.66 6.47
C ASN A 68 -8.38 -25.48 6.11
N TRP A 69 -7.08 -25.74 6.22
CA TRP A 69 -6.03 -24.87 5.70
C TRP A 69 -6.05 -24.85 4.17
N ARG A 70 -5.81 -23.67 3.59
CA ARG A 70 -5.74 -23.49 2.14
C ARG A 70 -4.39 -22.93 1.74
N LYS A 71 -3.67 -23.68 0.91
CA LYS A 71 -2.43 -23.22 0.25
C LYS A 71 -2.74 -22.07 -0.72
N GLY A 72 -1.84 -21.10 -0.76
CA GLY A 72 -1.92 -19.94 -1.64
C GLY A 72 -0.67 -19.08 -1.48
N LYS A 73 -0.81 -17.80 -1.83
CA LYS A 73 0.25 -16.80 -1.65
C LYS A 73 -0.27 -15.58 -0.91
N VAL A 74 0.59 -14.98 -0.10
CA VAL A 74 0.36 -13.68 0.53
C VAL A 74 1.35 -12.67 -0.02
N ARG A 75 0.88 -11.45 -0.30
CA ARG A 75 1.71 -10.32 -0.71
C ARG A 75 1.39 -9.10 0.13
N LEU A 76 2.38 -8.24 0.34
CA LEU A 76 2.19 -6.94 0.95
C LEU A 76 2.23 -5.85 -0.12
N THR A 77 1.24 -4.96 -0.10
CA THR A 77 1.14 -3.82 -1.01
C THR A 77 0.75 -2.59 -0.22
N LEU A 78 1.35 -1.45 -0.56
CA LEU A 78 0.90 -0.16 -0.07
C LEU A 78 -0.15 0.38 -1.05
N GLU A 79 -1.28 0.82 -0.53
CA GLU A 79 -2.39 1.34 -1.33
C GLU A 79 -2.76 2.74 -0.88
N PHE A 80 -3.19 3.58 -1.81
CA PHE A 80 -3.59 4.96 -1.58
C PHE A 80 -5.00 5.20 -2.10
N CYS A 81 -5.82 5.86 -1.29
CA CYS A 81 -7.13 6.35 -1.68
C CYS A 81 -7.06 7.88 -1.68
N PRO A 82 -7.14 8.55 -2.84
CA PRO A 82 -7.23 10.01 -2.87
C PRO A 82 -8.53 10.47 -2.22
N GLU A 83 -8.52 11.67 -1.66
CA GLU A 83 -9.77 12.35 -1.31
C GLU A 83 -10.56 12.62 -2.59
N LYS A 84 -11.90 12.60 -2.50
CA LYS A 84 -12.75 12.94 -3.65
C LYS A 84 -12.53 14.42 -3.96
N ASP A 85 -11.97 14.71 -5.12
CA ASP A 85 -11.90 16.08 -5.64
C ASP A 85 -13.32 16.64 -5.78
N ASP A 86 -13.69 17.59 -4.93
CA ASP A 86 -14.91 18.41 -5.11
C ASP A 86 -14.72 19.49 -6.21
N SER A 87 -13.70 19.38 -7.08
CA SER A 87 -13.26 20.45 -7.98
C SER A 87 -13.15 20.03 -9.46
N ILE A 88 -14.27 19.59 -10.04
CA ILE A 88 -14.52 19.74 -11.49
C ILE A 88 -15.92 20.34 -11.68
N LEU A 89 -16.14 21.54 -11.15
CA LEU A 89 -17.31 22.36 -11.46
C LEU A 89 -16.94 23.86 -11.47
N GLU A 90 -15.85 24.23 -12.14
CA GLU A 90 -15.74 25.58 -12.69
C GLU A 90 -15.88 25.48 -14.21
N ASP A 91 -17.16 25.51 -14.57
CA ASP A 91 -17.75 25.57 -15.89
C ASP A 91 -17.07 26.66 -16.75
N PHE A 92 -16.44 26.25 -17.85
CA PHE A 92 -15.97 27.15 -18.90
C PHE A 92 -17.18 27.80 -19.59
N SER A 93 -17.80 28.80 -18.97
CA SER A 93 -18.93 29.53 -19.54
C SER A 93 -18.80 31.04 -19.48
N GLU A 94 -17.60 31.60 -19.60
CA GLU A 94 -17.43 33.03 -19.94
C GLU A 94 -16.26 33.26 -20.91
N ALA A 95 -16.58 33.35 -22.20
CA ALA A 95 -16.05 34.35 -23.14
C ALA A 95 -16.62 34.11 -24.56
N SER A 96 -17.93 34.33 -24.72
CA SER A 96 -18.45 34.88 -25.96
C SER A 96 -18.80 36.34 -25.67
N SER A 97 -17.97 37.26 -26.16
CA SER A 97 -18.29 38.68 -26.35
C SER A 97 -17.42 39.21 -27.49
#